data_AF-A0A9P6EA58-F1
#
_entry.id   AF-A0A9P6EA58-F1
#
_cell.length_a   1.000
_cell.length_b   1.000
_cell.length_c   1.000
_cell.angle_alpha   90.00
_cell.angle_beta   90.00
_cell.angle_gamma   90.00
#
_symmetry.space_group_name_H-M   'P 1'
#
loop_
_entity.id
_entity.type
_entity.pdbx_description
1 polymer ?
#
loop_
_entity_poly.entity_id
_entity_poly.type
_entity_poly.pdbx_seq_one_letter_code
_entity_poly.pdbx_strand_id
1 'polypeptide(L)'
;METDESLVESSSSVIQATSDAVANAEAAVSEVAVSVKETVGHVVEAAGEFVEEMTMTGVEGPSQNPTPTNDEVKQSESEKETQKLTMEERKAKFNELRKKMAASTKANRTSLVEESAKAKVTARDAARLDRQRKLAETLRTKADAEERGEDVERQKNWDYTIEENDEWEKKLARKKRRADFAFHDDSHAARRKYKKDLDFIKPDLEAYNKQKALAMSQGGSSLSTFSSVSGSSELTAASEEQRMASENLYRDANTLIYGDSKPSEDAIDRVVSKMNNDIDKKSKFSRKRPNDDEGDITYINEHNRVFNKKIARYYDKYTAEIRASFERGTAL
;
A
#
# COMPACT_ATOMS: atom_id res chain seq x y z
N MET A 1 18.53 33.55 -38.06
CA MET A 1 18.89 34.27 -36.82
C MET A 1 17.67 34.52 -35.92
N GLU A 2 16.45 34.16 -36.34
CA GLU A 2 15.20 34.39 -35.58
C GLU A 2 14.76 33.21 -34.68
N THR A 3 15.47 32.07 -34.71
CA THR A 3 15.05 30.86 -33.97
C THR A 3 15.62 30.78 -32.54
N ASP A 4 16.59 31.63 -32.19
CA ASP A 4 17.22 31.62 -30.86
C ASP A 4 16.48 32.52 -29.86
N GLU A 5 15.91 33.66 -30.30
CA GLU A 5 15.20 34.59 -29.40
C GLU A 5 13.90 34.01 -28.85
N SER A 6 13.14 33.24 -29.64
CA SER A 6 11.90 32.60 -29.19
C SER A 6 12.11 31.53 -28.11
N LEU A 7 13.30 30.90 -28.11
CA LEU A 7 13.65 29.87 -27.14
C LEU A 7 14.07 30.49 -25.80
N VAL A 8 14.67 31.69 -25.83
CA VAL A 8 15.03 32.44 -24.63
C VAL A 8 13.80 33.05 -23.96
N GLU A 9 12.84 33.59 -24.72
CA GLU A 9 11.59 34.16 -24.19
C GLU A 9 10.68 33.10 -23.55
N SER A 10 10.58 31.91 -24.16
CA SER A 10 9.80 30.80 -23.57
C SER A 10 10.46 30.27 -22.30
N SER A 11 11.79 30.25 -22.24
CA SER A 11 12.53 29.88 -21.03
C SER A 11 12.34 30.89 -19.90
N SER A 12 12.36 32.19 -20.20
CA SER A 12 12.13 33.24 -19.19
C SER A 12 10.70 33.25 -18.67
N SER A 13 9.71 33.01 -19.53
CA SER A 13 8.30 32.93 -19.12
C SER A 13 8.05 31.75 -18.18
N VAL A 14 8.71 30.62 -18.40
CA VAL A 14 8.60 29.44 -17.53
C VAL A 14 9.26 29.71 -16.18
N ILE A 15 10.43 30.35 -16.16
CA ILE A 15 11.12 30.73 -14.91
C ILE A 15 10.25 31.70 -14.09
N GLN A 16 9.65 32.69 -14.74
CA GLN A 16 8.79 33.68 -14.08
C GLN A 16 7.53 33.02 -13.51
N ALA A 17 6.88 32.14 -14.27
CA ALA A 17 5.73 31.37 -13.78
C ALA A 17 6.07 30.46 -12.59
N THR A 18 7.28 29.87 -12.57
CA THR A 18 7.73 29.07 -11.42
C THR A 18 8.03 29.93 -10.19
N SER A 19 8.60 31.12 -10.37
CA SER A 19 8.84 32.08 -9.28
C SER A 19 7.53 32.55 -8.64
N ASP A 20 6.53 32.89 -9.46
CA ASP A 20 5.23 33.35 -8.99
C ASP A 20 4.46 32.23 -8.26
N ALA A 21 4.60 30.98 -8.73
CA ALA A 21 4.03 29.81 -8.05
C ALA A 21 4.68 29.54 -6.69
N VAL A 22 6.00 29.74 -6.57
CA VAL A 22 6.73 29.61 -5.30
C VAL A 22 6.34 30.72 -4.32
N ALA A 23 6.24 31.97 -4.78
CA ALA A 23 5.81 33.09 -3.95
C ALA A 23 4.37 32.92 -3.43
N ASN A 24 3.45 32.43 -4.26
CA ASN A 24 2.09 32.10 -3.83
C ASN A 24 2.03 30.93 -2.84
N ALA A 25 2.89 29.93 -3.01
CA ALA A 25 2.99 28.82 -2.06
C ALA A 25 3.54 29.30 -0.70
N GLU A 26 4.53 30.19 -0.69
CA GLU A 26 5.11 30.76 0.52
C GLU A 26 4.10 31.65 1.28
N ALA A 27 3.31 32.45 0.56
CA ALA A 27 2.22 33.23 1.13
C ALA A 27 1.15 32.33 1.78
N ALA A 28 0.73 31.27 1.09
CA ALA A 28 -0.26 30.32 1.63
C ALA A 28 0.26 29.58 2.87
N VAL A 29 1.56 29.22 2.92
CA VAL A 29 2.17 28.61 4.10
C VAL A 29 2.20 29.58 5.29
N SER A 30 2.46 30.87 5.03
CA SER A 30 2.45 31.90 6.08
C SER A 30 1.06 32.10 6.68
N GLU A 31 0.01 32.09 5.86
CA GLU A 31 -1.38 32.22 6.31
C GLU A 31 -1.83 31.02 7.14
N VAL A 32 -1.45 29.80 6.71
CA VAL A 32 -1.69 28.57 7.47
C VAL A 32 -0.96 28.60 8.81
N ALA A 33 0.28 29.10 8.86
CA ALA A 33 1.04 29.22 10.10
C ALA A 33 0.39 30.20 11.10
N VAL A 34 -0.20 31.30 10.62
CA VAL A 34 -0.95 32.25 11.45
C VAL A 34 -2.22 31.60 12.01
N SER A 35 -3.00 30.90 11.17
CA SER A 35 -4.21 30.18 11.60
C SER A 35 -3.91 29.07 12.62
N VAL A 36 -2.81 28.33 12.44
CA VAL A 36 -2.35 27.32 13.41
C VAL A 36 -1.94 27.98 14.73
N LYS A 37 -1.30 29.15 14.68
CA LYS A 37 -0.91 29.88 15.90
C LYS A 37 -2.13 30.39 16.68
N GLU A 38 -3.16 30.88 15.99
CA GLU A 38 -4.42 31.31 16.62
C GLU A 38 -5.18 30.13 17.25
N THR A 39 -5.30 29.00 16.54
CA THR A 39 -5.96 27.80 17.08
C THR A 39 -5.22 27.20 18.27
N VAL A 40 -3.88 27.18 18.24
CA VAL A 40 -3.06 26.78 19.40
C VAL A 40 -3.23 27.76 20.56
N GLY A 41 -3.33 29.07 20.29
CA GLY A 41 -3.64 30.09 21.30
C GLY A 41 -4.96 29.82 22.02
N HIS A 42 -6.04 29.57 21.27
CA HIS A 42 -7.35 29.23 21.84
C HIS A 42 -7.33 27.92 22.67
N VAL A 43 -6.55 26.93 22.26
CA VAL A 43 -6.40 25.68 23.03
C VAL A 43 -5.63 25.90 24.33
N VAL A 44 -4.61 26.76 24.32
CA VAL A 44 -3.84 27.12 25.52
C VAL A 44 -4.69 27.94 26.50
N GLU A 45 -5.52 28.86 26.00
CA GLU A 45 -6.45 29.65 26.80
C GLU A 45 -7.54 28.78 27.44
N ALA A 46 -8.16 27.88 26.66
CA ALA A 46 -9.13 26.90 27.17
C ALA A 46 -8.52 25.92 28.19
N ALA A 47 -7.24 25.57 28.03
CA ALA A 47 -6.52 24.76 29.02
C ALA A 47 -6.21 25.54 30.30
N GLY A 48 -6.03 26.86 30.22
CA GLY A 48 -5.89 27.75 31.37
C GLY A 48 -7.17 27.84 32.19
N GLU A 49 -8.31 28.05 31.53
CA GLU A 49 -9.64 28.11 32.16
C GLU A 49 -10.01 26.79 32.85
N PHE A 50 -9.71 25.65 32.23
CA PHE A 50 -9.95 24.32 32.83
C PHE A 50 -9.08 24.06 34.08
N VAL A 51 -7.85 24.56 34.10
CA VAL A 51 -6.97 24.45 35.27
C VAL A 51 -7.45 25.35 36.40
N GLU A 52 -7.99 26.54 36.12
CA GLU A 52 -8.61 27.40 37.14
C GLU A 52 -9.89 26.77 37.72
N GLU A 53 -10.75 26.16 36.90
CA GLU A 53 -11.98 25.48 37.33
C GLU A 53 -11.70 24.30 38.27
N MET A 54 -10.63 23.54 38.03
CA MET A 54 -10.25 22.38 38.85
C MET A 54 -9.60 22.77 40.19
N THR A 55 -9.09 24.00 40.34
CA THR A 55 -8.52 24.48 41.61
C THR A 55 -9.54 25.09 42.57
N MET A 56 -10.75 25.41 42.08
CA MET A 56 -11.79 26.07 42.87
C MET A 56 -12.92 25.14 43.39
N THR A 57 -12.88 23.84 43.06
CA THR A 57 -13.91 22.88 43.47
C THR A 57 -13.34 21.81 44.42
N GLY A 58 -13.20 22.18 45.69
CA GLY A 58 -12.98 21.21 46.78
C GLY A 58 -14.33 20.72 47.32
N VAL A 59 -14.61 19.40 47.25
CA VAL A 59 -15.63 18.74 48.09
C VAL A 59 -15.21 17.31 48.47
N GLU A 60 -15.57 16.99 49.71
CA GLU A 60 -15.32 15.88 50.63
C GLU A 60 -16.02 14.53 50.31
N GLY A 61 -15.32 13.42 50.65
CA GLY A 61 -15.84 12.17 51.27
C GLY A 61 -16.62 11.12 50.43
N PRO A 62 -16.74 9.83 50.87
CA PRO A 62 -16.32 9.22 52.13
C PRO A 62 -15.56 7.87 52.04
N SER A 63 -15.09 7.45 53.22
CA SER A 63 -14.44 6.20 53.66
C SER A 63 -15.08 4.87 53.23
N GLN A 64 -14.25 3.87 52.90
CA GLN A 64 -14.33 2.47 53.38
C GLN A 64 -13.12 1.62 52.90
N ASN A 65 -12.32 1.11 53.84
CA ASN A 65 -11.44 -0.07 53.73
C ASN A 65 -12.21 -1.27 54.31
N PRO A 66 -11.98 -2.56 53.95
CA PRO A 66 -10.67 -3.26 54.00
C PRO A 66 -10.46 -4.24 52.79
N THR A 67 -9.39 -5.00 52.52
CA THR A 67 -8.20 -5.54 53.23
C THR A 67 -7.27 -6.08 52.12
N PRO A 68 -5.93 -5.96 52.20
CA PRO A 68 -5.02 -6.67 51.29
C PRO A 68 -4.53 -7.99 51.89
N THR A 69 -4.55 -9.05 51.08
CA THR A 69 -3.99 -10.37 51.35
C THR A 69 -2.47 -10.34 51.30
N ASN A 70 -1.86 -10.96 52.30
CA ASN A 70 -0.43 -11.23 52.45
C ASN A 70 0.17 -11.96 51.25
N ASP A 71 1.34 -11.50 50.79
CA ASP A 71 2.41 -12.37 50.31
C ASP A 71 3.77 -11.69 50.55
N GLU A 72 4.44 -12.11 51.63
CA GLU A 72 5.81 -11.72 51.96
C GLU A 72 6.80 -12.53 51.12
N VAL A 73 7.47 -11.86 50.18
CA VAL A 73 8.70 -12.37 49.55
C VAL A 73 9.88 -12.04 50.46
N LYS A 74 10.44 -13.11 51.00
CA LYS A 74 11.66 -13.22 51.79
C LYS A 74 12.89 -12.87 50.95
N GLN A 75 13.65 -11.82 51.28
CA GLN A 75 15.04 -11.67 50.80
C GLN A 75 15.93 -10.91 51.80
N SER A 76 16.71 -11.73 52.51
CA SER A 76 18.08 -11.54 53.01
C SER A 76 18.65 -10.12 53.06
N GLU A 77 18.65 -9.55 54.26
CA GLU A 77 19.55 -8.47 54.64
C GLU A 77 20.99 -8.99 54.66
N SER A 78 21.86 -8.36 53.86
CA SER A 78 23.30 -8.45 54.04
C SER A 78 23.72 -7.31 54.95
N GLU A 79 24.13 -7.68 56.15
CA GLU A 79 24.70 -6.79 57.16
C GLU A 79 25.96 -6.12 56.60
N LYS A 80 25.84 -4.83 56.27
CA LYS A 80 26.97 -3.91 56.22
C LYS A 80 26.70 -2.80 57.22
N GLU A 81 27.61 -2.73 58.19
CA GLU A 81 27.63 -1.83 59.33
C GLU A 81 27.16 -0.42 58.98
N THR A 82 26.19 0.06 59.77
CA THR A 82 25.58 1.37 59.66
C THR A 82 26.52 2.45 60.19
N GLN A 83 27.53 2.82 59.40
CA GLN A 83 28.13 4.14 59.56
C GLN A 83 27.02 5.18 59.31
N LYS A 84 26.72 5.98 60.33
CA LYS A 84 25.68 7.02 60.29
C LYS A 84 26.11 8.06 59.25
N LEU A 85 25.59 7.92 58.03
CA LEU A 85 25.80 8.86 56.93
C LEU A 85 25.60 10.29 57.45
N THR A 86 26.56 11.15 57.15
CA THR A 86 26.49 12.56 57.56
C THR A 86 25.21 13.19 57.00
N MET A 87 24.71 14.26 57.64
CA MET A 87 23.46 14.90 57.22
C MET A 87 23.48 15.35 55.76
N GLU A 88 24.66 15.67 55.23
CA GLU A 88 24.87 16.05 53.84
C GLU A 88 24.79 14.84 52.89
N GLU A 89 25.41 13.72 53.22
CA GLU A 89 25.31 12.47 52.47
C GLU A 89 23.87 11.94 52.46
N ARG A 90 23.14 12.09 53.57
CA ARG A 90 21.72 11.74 53.67
C ARG A 90 20.85 12.63 52.77
N LYS A 91 21.12 13.94 52.71
CA LYS A 91 20.44 14.89 51.80
C LYS A 91 20.78 14.60 50.34
N ALA A 92 22.03 14.30 50.02
CA ALA A 92 22.47 13.94 48.67
C ALA A 92 21.78 12.65 48.19
N LYS A 93 21.79 11.59 49.02
CA LYS A 93 21.10 10.33 48.74
C LYS A 93 19.59 10.52 48.58
N PHE A 94 18.98 11.42 49.35
CA PHE A 94 17.55 11.76 49.21
C PHE A 94 17.26 12.55 47.94
N ASN A 95 18.14 13.46 47.53
CA ASN A 95 18.01 14.17 46.26
C ASN A 95 18.21 13.23 45.07
N GLU A 96 19.13 12.28 45.16
CA GLU A 96 19.27 11.20 44.17
C GLU A 96 18.02 10.32 44.10
N LEU A 97 17.42 9.99 45.24
CA LEU A 97 16.15 9.25 45.29
C LEU A 97 15.03 10.06 44.63
N ARG A 98 14.92 11.36 44.92
CA ARG A 98 13.95 12.26 44.26
C ARG A 98 14.19 12.35 42.76
N LYS A 99 15.44 12.45 42.30
CA LYS A 99 15.79 12.43 40.87
C LYS A 99 15.40 11.12 40.20
N LYS A 100 15.65 9.98 40.87
CA LYS A 100 15.24 8.65 40.38
C LYS A 100 13.71 8.51 40.33
N MET A 101 12.99 9.00 41.33
CA MET A 101 11.52 9.01 41.36
C MET A 101 10.94 9.93 40.27
N ALA A 102 11.53 11.11 40.05
CA ALA A 102 11.13 12.01 38.96
C ALA A 102 11.42 11.40 37.57
N ALA A 103 12.55 10.70 37.41
CA ALA A 103 12.88 10.00 36.18
C ALA A 103 11.94 8.83 35.90
N SER A 104 11.59 8.02 36.90
CA SER A 104 10.67 6.89 36.74
C SER A 104 9.25 7.35 36.43
N THR A 105 8.75 8.37 37.14
CA THR A 105 7.42 8.97 36.85
C THR A 105 7.36 9.58 35.45
N LYS A 106 8.41 10.29 35.02
CA LYS A 106 8.51 10.79 33.64
C LYS A 106 8.54 9.66 32.61
N ALA A 107 9.34 8.62 32.85
CA ALA A 107 9.45 7.45 31.97
C ALA A 107 8.10 6.72 31.83
N ASN A 108 7.38 6.55 32.93
CA ASN A 108 6.05 5.94 32.93
C ASN A 108 5.03 6.80 32.18
N ARG A 109 5.09 8.13 32.33
CA ARG A 109 4.23 9.05 31.56
C ARG A 109 4.56 8.99 30.06
N THR A 110 5.84 8.98 29.70
CA THR A 110 6.24 8.88 28.29
C THR A 110 5.85 7.53 27.69
N SER A 111 6.00 6.42 28.42
CA SER A 111 5.59 5.10 27.91
C SER A 111 4.07 5.01 27.72
N LEU A 112 3.27 5.56 28.64
CA LEU A 112 1.81 5.61 28.48
C LEU A 112 1.40 6.45 27.26
N VAL A 113 2.05 7.61 27.06
CA VAL A 113 1.78 8.46 25.89
C VAL A 113 2.20 7.75 24.60
N GLU A 114 3.37 7.11 24.56
CA GLU A 114 3.84 6.36 23.41
C GLU A 114 2.94 5.16 23.08
N GLU A 115 2.47 4.43 24.09
CA GLU A 115 1.54 3.32 23.90
C GLU A 115 0.20 3.81 23.35
N SER A 116 -0.33 4.91 23.91
CA SER A 116 -1.55 5.53 23.40
C SER A 116 -1.37 6.06 21.97
N ALA A 117 -0.18 6.55 21.61
CA ALA A 117 0.14 6.99 20.26
C ALA A 117 0.28 5.80 19.30
N LYS A 118 1.00 4.74 19.69
CA LYS A 118 1.14 3.50 18.92
C LYS A 118 -0.21 2.83 18.67
N ALA A 119 -1.11 2.82 19.66
CA ALA A 119 -2.46 2.29 19.51
C ALA A 119 -3.31 3.08 18.50
N LYS A 120 -3.04 4.38 18.31
CA LYS A 120 -3.74 5.23 17.32
C LYS A 120 -3.19 5.09 15.91
N VAL A 121 -1.99 4.53 15.72
CA VAL A 121 -1.39 4.36 14.39
C VAL A 121 -2.10 3.23 13.65
N THR A 122 -2.86 3.58 12.62
CA THR A 122 -3.45 2.59 11.72
C THR A 122 -2.40 1.99 10.79
N ALA A 123 -2.67 0.82 10.20
CA ALA A 123 -1.78 0.21 9.20
C ALA A 123 -1.51 1.12 7.99
N ARG A 124 -2.49 1.98 7.62
CA ARG A 124 -2.33 2.97 6.55
C ARG A 124 -1.36 4.07 6.94
N ASP A 125 -1.43 4.55 8.18
CA ASP A 125 -0.55 5.61 8.68
C ASP A 125 0.87 5.08 8.90
N ALA A 126 1.03 3.85 9.41
CA ALA A 126 2.32 3.18 9.47
C ALA A 126 2.97 3.08 8.08
N ALA A 127 2.23 2.62 7.06
CA ALA A 127 2.74 2.54 5.69
C ALA A 127 3.03 3.92 5.05
N ARG A 128 2.41 5.01 5.54
CA ARG A 128 2.73 6.38 5.14
C ARG A 128 4.03 6.84 5.81
N LEU A 129 4.15 6.63 7.12
CA LEU A 129 5.36 6.96 7.88
C LEU A 129 6.59 6.21 7.37
N ASP A 130 6.46 4.93 7.04
CA ASP A 130 7.57 4.15 6.49
C ASP A 130 8.02 4.66 5.11
N ARG A 131 7.08 5.14 4.28
CA ARG A 131 7.43 5.81 3.01
C ARG A 131 8.15 7.13 3.25
N GLN A 132 7.72 7.92 4.23
CA GLN A 132 8.39 9.17 4.61
C GLN A 132 9.78 8.91 5.19
N ARG A 133 9.94 7.88 6.04
CA ARG A 133 11.24 7.46 6.58
C ARG A 133 12.19 7.02 5.47
N LYS A 134 11.76 6.13 4.58
CA LYS A 134 12.57 5.71 3.42
C LYS A 134 12.96 6.88 2.54
N LEU A 135 12.04 7.83 2.30
CA LEU A 135 12.34 9.04 1.55
C LEU A 135 13.39 9.89 2.28
N ALA A 136 13.22 10.12 3.57
CA ALA A 136 14.19 10.87 4.39
C ALA A 136 15.56 10.19 4.41
N GLU A 137 15.61 8.86 4.53
CA GLU A 137 16.85 8.07 4.43
C GLU A 137 17.50 8.24 3.06
N THR A 138 16.74 8.15 1.96
CA THR A 138 17.28 8.36 0.61
C THR A 138 17.77 9.77 0.35
N LEU A 139 17.11 10.78 0.93
CA LEU A 139 17.56 12.18 0.85
C LEU A 139 18.81 12.41 1.69
N ARG A 140 18.88 11.82 2.89
CA ARG A 140 20.05 11.90 3.76
C ARG A 140 21.26 11.23 3.10
N THR A 141 21.10 10.01 2.58
CA THR A 141 22.20 9.32 1.88
C THR A 141 22.64 10.05 0.62
N LYS A 142 21.70 10.70 -0.09
CA LYS A 142 22.03 11.57 -1.22
C LYS A 142 22.83 12.80 -0.79
N ALA A 143 22.42 13.48 0.27
CA ALA A 143 23.15 14.63 0.83
C ALA A 143 24.55 14.23 1.33
N ASP A 144 24.65 13.12 2.08
CA ASP A 144 25.92 12.58 2.59
C ASP A 144 26.88 12.20 1.44
N ALA A 145 26.36 11.79 0.28
CA ALA A 145 27.15 11.47 -0.91
C ALA A 145 27.54 12.70 -1.74
N GLU A 146 26.66 13.70 -1.83
CA GLU A 146 26.97 15.01 -2.43
C GLU A 146 28.09 15.73 -1.65
N GLU A 147 28.05 15.69 -0.31
CA GLU A 147 29.12 16.23 0.55
C GLU A 147 30.45 15.49 0.34
N ARG A 148 30.40 14.18 0.09
CA ARG A 148 31.58 13.35 -0.21
C ARG A 148 32.06 13.46 -1.67
N GLY A 149 31.29 14.10 -2.54
CA GLY A 149 31.54 14.20 -3.97
C GLY A 149 31.37 12.88 -4.73
N GLU A 150 30.58 11.94 -4.20
CA GLU A 150 30.33 10.62 -4.78
C GLU A 150 29.03 10.58 -5.59
N ASP A 151 29.04 9.85 -6.71
CA ASP A 151 27.87 9.63 -7.56
C ASP A 151 27.00 8.48 -7.01
N VAL A 152 25.86 8.85 -6.40
CA VAL A 152 24.89 7.92 -5.77
C VAL A 152 24.29 6.95 -6.78
N GLU A 153 24.04 7.40 -8.01
CA GLU A 153 23.43 6.55 -9.03
C GLU A 153 24.43 5.51 -9.52
N ARG A 154 25.70 5.88 -9.62
CA ARG A 154 26.78 4.93 -9.88
C ARG A 154 26.85 3.86 -8.80
N GLN A 155 26.89 4.22 -7.51
CA GLN A 155 26.93 3.22 -6.44
C GLN A 155 25.74 2.25 -6.50
N LYS A 156 24.53 2.77 -6.71
CA LYS A 156 23.32 1.93 -6.88
C LYS A 156 23.39 1.04 -8.12
N ASN A 157 23.99 1.51 -9.20
CA ASN A 157 24.15 0.71 -10.43
C ASN A 157 25.13 -0.45 -10.26
N TRP A 158 26.09 -0.33 -9.34
CA TRP A 158 27.01 -1.42 -9.01
C TRP A 158 26.35 -2.51 -8.18
N ASP A 159 25.31 -2.17 -7.41
CA ASP A 159 24.56 -3.13 -6.61
C ASP A 159 23.64 -4.02 -7.46
N TYR A 160 23.32 -3.62 -8.70
CA TYR A 160 22.49 -4.43 -9.59
C TYR A 160 23.29 -5.56 -10.22
N THR A 161 22.82 -6.79 -10.00
CA THR A 161 23.34 -7.96 -10.70
C THR A 161 22.85 -8.01 -12.15
N ILE A 162 23.58 -8.70 -13.03
CA ILE A 162 23.21 -8.85 -14.45
C ILE A 162 21.83 -9.54 -14.56
N GLU A 163 21.57 -10.55 -13.74
CA GLU A 163 20.30 -11.29 -13.73
C GLU A 163 19.13 -10.37 -13.33
N GLU A 164 19.30 -9.54 -12.31
CA GLU A 164 18.28 -8.57 -11.90
C GLU A 164 18.03 -7.52 -12.98
N ASN A 165 19.07 -7.07 -13.68
CA ASN A 165 18.92 -6.16 -14.81
C ASN A 165 18.14 -6.81 -15.95
N ASP A 166 18.46 -8.05 -16.32
CA ASP A 166 17.76 -8.80 -17.37
C ASP A 166 16.28 -9.02 -17.02
N GLU A 167 15.98 -9.38 -15.77
CA GLU A 167 14.61 -9.50 -15.28
C GLU A 167 13.86 -8.16 -15.30
N TRP A 168 14.55 -7.08 -14.94
CA TRP A 168 14.01 -5.73 -14.96
C TRP A 168 13.70 -5.27 -16.39
N GLU A 169 14.61 -5.47 -17.33
CA GLU A 169 14.40 -5.19 -18.75
C GLU A 169 13.24 -6.01 -19.32
N LYS A 170 13.17 -7.30 -18.98
CA LYS A 170 12.05 -8.18 -19.36
C LYS A 170 10.72 -7.66 -18.82
N LYS A 171 10.71 -7.14 -17.58
CA LYS A 171 9.52 -6.54 -16.96
C LYS A 171 9.13 -5.22 -17.66
N LEU A 172 10.09 -4.36 -17.99
CA LEU A 172 9.87 -3.13 -18.74
C LEU A 172 9.34 -3.40 -20.15
N ALA A 173 9.95 -4.33 -20.88
CA ALA A 173 9.49 -4.76 -22.21
C ALA A 173 8.06 -5.32 -22.15
N ARG A 174 7.76 -6.16 -21.14
CA ARG A 174 6.42 -6.69 -20.87
C ARG A 174 5.42 -5.57 -20.54
N LYS A 175 5.84 -4.52 -19.82
CA LYS A 175 5.01 -3.32 -19.52
C LYS A 175 4.76 -2.49 -20.78
N LYS A 176 5.81 -2.22 -21.58
CA LYS A 176 5.72 -1.49 -22.85
C LYS A 176 4.75 -2.18 -23.81
N ARG A 177 4.82 -3.50 -23.95
CA ARG A 177 3.87 -4.28 -24.76
C ARG A 177 2.43 -4.18 -24.25
N ARG A 178 2.22 -4.07 -22.93
CA ARG A 178 0.89 -3.93 -22.33
C ARG A 178 0.35 -2.49 -22.33
N ALA A 179 1.21 -1.50 -22.60
CA ALA A 179 0.82 -0.10 -22.66
C ALA A 179 0.05 0.25 -23.95
N ASP A 180 -0.11 -0.69 -24.88
CA ASP A 180 -1.00 -0.52 -26.02
C ASP A 180 -2.48 -0.67 -25.62
N PHE A 181 -3.13 0.48 -25.44
CA PHE A 181 -4.55 0.61 -25.12
C PHE A 181 -5.45 0.71 -26.36
N ALA A 182 -4.88 0.70 -27.57
CA ALA A 182 -5.68 0.73 -28.79
C ALA A 182 -6.52 -0.55 -28.93
N PHE A 183 -7.72 -0.36 -29.46
CA PHE A 183 -8.57 -1.46 -29.88
C PHE A 183 -8.22 -1.81 -31.33
N HIS A 184 -7.85 -3.07 -31.56
CA HIS A 184 -7.50 -3.60 -32.88
C HIS A 184 -8.61 -4.55 -33.38
N ASP A 185 -8.85 -5.62 -32.61
CA ASP A 185 -9.85 -6.65 -32.87
C ASP A 185 -10.33 -7.25 -31.54
N ASP A 186 -11.51 -7.87 -31.55
CA ASP A 186 -12.11 -8.56 -30.40
C ASP A 186 -11.26 -9.75 -29.96
N SER A 187 -10.66 -10.49 -30.91
CA SER A 187 -9.75 -11.61 -30.58
C SER A 187 -8.52 -11.14 -29.81
N HIS A 188 -7.94 -10.00 -30.21
CA HIS A 188 -6.81 -9.38 -29.53
C HIS A 188 -7.20 -8.87 -28.14
N ALA A 189 -8.37 -8.24 -28.01
CA ALA A 189 -8.91 -7.78 -26.74
C ALA A 189 -9.15 -8.95 -25.77
N ALA A 190 -9.73 -10.06 -26.24
CA ALA A 190 -9.94 -11.28 -25.46
C ALA A 190 -8.61 -11.89 -25.02
N ARG A 191 -7.63 -12.01 -25.92
CA ARG A 191 -6.27 -12.48 -25.59
C ARG A 191 -5.58 -11.60 -24.55
N ARG A 192 -5.73 -10.27 -24.65
CA ARG A 192 -5.19 -9.31 -23.67
C ARG A 192 -5.83 -9.51 -22.30
N LYS A 193 -7.16 -9.71 -22.24
CA LYS A 193 -7.89 -10.03 -21.01
C LYS A 193 -7.40 -11.35 -20.42
N TYR A 194 -7.36 -12.42 -21.20
CA TYR A 194 -6.92 -13.75 -20.76
C TYR A 194 -5.51 -13.70 -20.16
N LYS A 195 -4.55 -13.05 -20.83
CA LYS A 195 -3.19 -12.87 -20.30
C LYS A 195 -3.14 -12.09 -18.99
N LYS A 196 -4.07 -11.15 -18.78
CA LYS A 196 -4.18 -10.39 -17.54
C LYS A 196 -4.80 -11.26 -16.43
N ASP A 197 -5.79 -12.07 -16.76
CA ASP A 197 -6.41 -13.00 -15.83
C ASP A 197 -5.42 -14.07 -15.35
N LEU A 198 -4.55 -14.57 -16.24
CA LEU A 198 -3.45 -15.47 -15.86
C LEU A 198 -2.51 -14.87 -14.82
N ASP A 199 -2.30 -13.55 -14.83
CA ASP A 199 -1.45 -12.88 -13.84
C ASP A 199 -2.13 -12.81 -12.45
N PHE A 200 -3.47 -12.88 -12.39
CA PHE A 200 -4.24 -12.84 -11.14
C PHE A 200 -4.51 -14.22 -10.54
N ILE A 201 -4.55 -15.26 -11.38
CA ILE A 201 -4.81 -16.63 -10.93
C ILE A 201 -3.54 -17.16 -10.25
N LYS A 202 -3.62 -17.35 -8.93
CA LYS A 202 -2.59 -18.02 -8.14
C LYS A 202 -3.03 -19.47 -7.90
N PRO A 203 -2.31 -20.47 -8.45
CA PRO A 203 -2.67 -21.86 -8.22
C PRO A 203 -2.38 -22.27 -6.77
N ASP A 204 -3.26 -23.10 -6.22
CA ASP A 204 -3.05 -23.76 -4.93
C ASP A 204 -2.19 -25.00 -5.13
N LEU A 205 -0.88 -24.87 -4.83
CA LEU A 205 0.09 -25.93 -5.02
C LEU A 205 -0.12 -27.10 -4.05
N GLU A 206 -0.67 -26.85 -2.86
CA GLU A 206 -0.89 -27.92 -1.86
C GLU A 206 -2.03 -28.84 -2.29
N ALA A 207 -3.17 -28.25 -2.70
CA ALA A 207 -4.29 -29.01 -3.23
C ALA A 207 -3.88 -29.80 -4.49
N TYR A 208 -3.11 -29.19 -5.38
CA TYR A 208 -2.55 -29.86 -6.55
C TYR A 208 -1.61 -31.00 -6.16
N ASN A 209 -0.70 -30.78 -5.21
CA ASN A 209 0.24 -31.80 -4.75
C ASN A 209 -0.46 -32.96 -4.05
N LYS A 210 -1.56 -32.72 -3.31
CA LYS A 210 -2.39 -33.78 -2.72
C LYS A 210 -3.07 -34.63 -3.79
N GLN A 211 -3.66 -34.00 -4.82
CA GLN A 211 -4.24 -34.72 -5.95
C GLN A 211 -3.17 -35.49 -6.75
N LYS A 212 -2.01 -34.86 -6.96
CA LYS A 212 -0.84 -35.49 -7.57
C LYS A 212 -0.32 -36.66 -6.75
N ALA A 213 -0.25 -36.52 -5.43
CA ALA A 213 0.13 -37.60 -4.53
C ALA A 213 -0.94 -38.70 -4.51
N LEU A 214 -2.23 -38.44 -4.60
CA LEU A 214 -3.21 -39.53 -4.71
C LEU A 214 -3.05 -40.30 -6.03
N ALA A 215 -2.78 -39.60 -7.13
CA ALA A 215 -2.50 -40.21 -8.43
C ALA A 215 -1.13 -40.91 -8.50
N MET A 216 -0.12 -40.46 -7.72
CA MET A 216 1.28 -40.93 -7.79
C MET A 216 1.78 -41.71 -6.55
N SER A 217 1.20 -41.56 -5.36
CA SER A 217 1.59 -42.24 -4.10
C SER A 217 1.10 -43.68 -4.04
N GLN A 218 0.21 -44.04 -4.95
CA GLN A 218 -0.02 -45.43 -5.30
C GLN A 218 1.03 -45.94 -6.33
N GLY A 219 2.00 -45.11 -6.75
CA GLY A 219 3.02 -45.42 -7.78
C GLY A 219 4.49 -45.16 -7.38
N GLY A 220 4.79 -44.76 -6.14
CA GLY A 220 6.19 -44.56 -5.72
C GLY A 220 6.36 -44.29 -4.24
N SER A 221 7.07 -45.19 -3.55
CA SER A 221 7.45 -45.12 -2.13
C SER A 221 6.42 -45.62 -1.11
N SER A 222 5.88 -46.82 -1.32
CA SER A 222 5.82 -47.78 -0.22
C SER A 222 7.02 -48.72 -0.38
N LEU A 223 7.99 -48.58 0.52
CA LEU A 223 9.07 -49.52 0.75
C LEU A 223 8.47 -50.92 0.91
N SER A 224 8.62 -51.75 -0.11
CA SER A 224 8.21 -53.14 -0.10
C SER A 224 9.04 -53.90 0.92
N THR A 225 8.52 -54.04 2.14
CA THR A 225 8.81 -55.23 2.95
C THR A 225 8.29 -56.42 2.15
N PHE A 226 9.18 -57.07 1.42
CA PHE A 226 8.91 -58.27 0.67
C PHE A 226 8.46 -59.36 1.66
N SER A 227 7.16 -59.62 1.72
CA SER A 227 6.63 -60.83 2.37
C SER A 227 6.21 -61.77 1.26
N SER A 228 6.99 -62.84 1.05
CA SER A 228 6.81 -63.81 -0.02
C SER A 228 5.75 -64.86 0.30
N VAL A 229 4.61 -64.47 0.87
CA VAL A 229 3.52 -65.40 1.11
C VAL A 229 2.18 -64.65 1.07
N SER A 230 1.46 -64.81 -0.03
CA SER A 230 0.00 -64.70 -0.19
C SER A 230 -0.38 -64.02 -1.51
N GLY A 231 -1.10 -64.77 -2.35
CA GLY A 231 -2.17 -64.26 -3.23
C GLY A 231 -1.78 -63.30 -4.37
N SER A 232 -1.57 -63.84 -5.57
CA SER A 232 -1.33 -63.11 -6.83
C SER A 232 -2.53 -62.32 -7.39
N SER A 233 -3.60 -62.09 -6.63
CA SER A 233 -4.85 -61.47 -7.12
C SER A 233 -5.10 -60.05 -6.61
N GLU A 234 -4.40 -59.60 -5.58
CA GLU A 234 -4.65 -58.30 -4.93
C GLU A 234 -3.70 -57.19 -5.44
N LEU A 235 -2.57 -57.59 -6.05
CA LEU A 235 -1.59 -56.69 -6.67
C LEU A 235 -2.04 -56.14 -8.04
N THR A 236 -2.93 -56.84 -8.75
CA THR A 236 -3.43 -56.40 -10.06
C THR A 236 -4.53 -55.35 -9.96
N ALA A 237 -5.43 -55.45 -8.98
CA ALA A 237 -6.49 -54.46 -8.76
C ALA A 237 -5.93 -53.10 -8.31
N ALA A 238 -4.92 -53.11 -7.43
CA ALA A 238 -4.20 -51.90 -7.07
C ALA A 238 -3.57 -51.21 -8.29
N SER A 239 -3.11 -51.99 -9.29
CA SER A 239 -2.52 -51.45 -10.52
C SER A 239 -3.55 -50.83 -11.49
N GLU A 240 -4.80 -51.31 -11.48
CA GLU A 240 -5.87 -50.74 -12.30
C GLU A 240 -6.40 -49.44 -11.68
N GLU A 241 -6.65 -49.41 -10.37
CA GLU A 241 -7.04 -48.18 -9.66
C GLU A 241 -5.96 -47.10 -9.75
N GLN A 242 -4.68 -47.48 -9.70
CA GLN A 242 -3.52 -46.62 -9.97
C GLN A 242 -3.60 -46.00 -11.37
N ARG A 243 -3.82 -46.85 -12.39
CA ARG A 243 -3.93 -46.40 -13.77
C ARG A 243 -5.11 -45.45 -13.93
N MET A 244 -6.28 -45.80 -13.39
CA MET A 244 -7.46 -44.93 -13.41
C MET A 244 -7.23 -43.62 -12.66
N ALA A 245 -6.55 -43.61 -11.51
CA ALA A 245 -6.21 -42.40 -10.76
C ALA A 245 -5.20 -41.51 -11.51
N SER A 246 -4.22 -42.13 -12.18
CA SER A 246 -3.23 -41.43 -13.01
C SER A 246 -3.86 -40.87 -14.29
N GLU A 247 -4.73 -41.63 -14.96
CA GLU A 247 -5.51 -41.21 -16.13
C GLU A 247 -6.52 -40.11 -15.76
N ASN A 248 -7.06 -40.15 -14.53
CA ASN A 248 -7.92 -39.09 -14.00
C ASN A 248 -7.20 -37.76 -13.78
N LEU A 249 -5.92 -37.79 -13.39
CA LEU A 249 -5.12 -36.58 -13.21
C LEU A 249 -4.51 -36.08 -14.52
N TYR A 250 -4.00 -36.99 -15.35
CA TYR A 250 -3.37 -36.71 -16.64
C TYR A 250 -4.28 -37.18 -17.78
N ARG A 251 -5.42 -36.51 -17.91
CA ARG A 251 -6.42 -36.79 -18.93
C ARG A 251 -5.92 -36.43 -20.33
N ASP A 252 -5.93 -37.40 -21.24
CA ASP A 252 -5.66 -37.22 -22.67
C ASP A 252 -6.94 -36.92 -23.48
N ALA A 253 -6.84 -36.49 -24.73
CA ALA A 253 -7.98 -36.20 -25.60
C ALA A 253 -8.98 -37.38 -25.74
N ASN A 254 -8.52 -38.62 -25.51
CA ASN A 254 -9.32 -39.84 -25.64
C ASN A 254 -9.86 -40.40 -24.31
N THR A 255 -9.64 -39.74 -23.16
CA THR A 255 -10.26 -40.18 -21.90
C THR A 255 -11.78 -39.99 -21.95
N LEU A 256 -12.53 -41.06 -21.69
CA LEU A 256 -14.00 -41.04 -21.66
C LEU A 256 -14.57 -40.44 -20.36
N ILE A 257 -13.72 -40.15 -19.38
CA ILE A 257 -14.12 -39.61 -18.07
C ILE A 257 -14.44 -38.11 -18.19
N TYR A 258 -15.72 -37.78 -18.36
CA TYR A 258 -16.24 -36.42 -18.49
C TYR A 258 -17.45 -36.22 -17.56
N GLY A 259 -17.42 -35.16 -16.73
CA GLY A 259 -18.56 -34.78 -15.87
C GLY A 259 -18.49 -35.23 -14.41
N ASP A 260 -17.50 -36.01 -14.01
CA ASP A 260 -17.39 -36.54 -12.63
C ASP A 260 -16.81 -35.54 -11.60
N SER A 261 -16.32 -34.38 -12.07
CA SER A 261 -15.71 -33.36 -11.21
C SER A 261 -16.76 -32.59 -10.41
N LYS A 262 -16.78 -32.81 -9.09
CA LYS A 262 -17.55 -32.02 -8.13
C LYS A 262 -16.59 -31.08 -7.37
N PRO A 263 -16.36 -29.85 -7.86
CA PRO A 263 -15.46 -28.92 -7.19
C PRO A 263 -15.98 -28.55 -5.80
N SER A 264 -15.07 -28.19 -4.89
CA SER A 264 -15.46 -27.69 -3.56
C SER A 264 -16.20 -26.35 -3.68
N GLU A 265 -17.06 -26.05 -2.71
CA GLU A 265 -17.78 -24.78 -2.62
C GLU A 265 -16.81 -23.58 -2.66
N ASP A 266 -15.70 -23.66 -1.92
CA ASP A 266 -14.63 -22.64 -1.95
C ASP A 266 -14.05 -22.39 -3.36
N ALA A 267 -13.94 -23.43 -4.19
CA ALA A 267 -13.47 -23.28 -5.57
C ALA A 267 -14.51 -22.57 -6.44
N ILE A 268 -15.80 -22.87 -6.23
CA ILE A 268 -16.92 -22.20 -6.90
C ILE A 268 -16.95 -20.72 -6.50
N ASP A 269 -16.85 -20.41 -5.22
CA ASP A 269 -16.87 -19.05 -4.69
C ASP A 269 -15.73 -18.18 -5.24
N ARG A 270 -14.52 -18.75 -5.37
CA ARG A 270 -13.39 -18.06 -6.03
C ARG A 270 -13.71 -17.67 -7.47
N VAL A 271 -14.35 -18.56 -8.22
CA VAL A 271 -14.75 -18.29 -9.61
C VAL A 271 -15.86 -17.26 -9.68
N VAL A 272 -16.90 -17.39 -8.85
CA VAL A 272 -18.02 -16.44 -8.78
C VAL A 272 -17.53 -15.04 -8.40
N SER A 273 -16.66 -14.95 -7.39
CA SER A 273 -16.03 -13.69 -6.99
C SER A 273 -15.23 -13.06 -8.14
N LYS A 274 -14.45 -13.85 -8.91
CA LYS A 274 -13.79 -13.35 -10.12
C LYS A 274 -14.78 -12.84 -11.16
N MET A 275 -15.88 -13.57 -11.40
CA MET A 275 -16.90 -13.17 -12.38
C MET A 275 -17.55 -11.84 -12.01
N ASN A 276 -17.91 -11.66 -10.74
CA ASN A 276 -18.46 -10.39 -10.25
C ASN A 276 -17.47 -9.23 -10.42
N ASN A 277 -16.20 -9.46 -10.08
CA ASN A 277 -15.14 -8.47 -10.32
C ASN A 277 -14.96 -8.12 -11.81
N ASP A 278 -15.12 -9.09 -12.71
CA ASP A 278 -15.03 -8.87 -14.16
C ASP A 278 -16.24 -8.09 -14.70
N ILE A 279 -17.45 -8.36 -14.16
CA ILE A 279 -18.66 -7.59 -14.46
C ILE A 279 -18.48 -6.12 -14.05
N ASP A 280 -17.96 -5.87 -12.85
CA ASP A 280 -17.68 -4.52 -12.34
C ASP A 280 -16.63 -3.78 -13.17
N LYS A 281 -15.57 -4.48 -13.63
CA LYS A 281 -14.58 -3.88 -14.53
C LYS A 281 -15.18 -3.54 -15.89
N LYS A 282 -16.07 -4.40 -16.40
CA LYS A 282 -16.76 -4.18 -17.68
C LYS A 282 -17.70 -2.97 -17.61
N SER A 283 -18.48 -2.82 -16.53
CA SER A 283 -19.35 -1.67 -16.34
C SER A 283 -18.57 -0.36 -16.24
N LYS A 284 -17.38 -0.38 -15.64
CA LYS A 284 -16.47 0.76 -15.51
C LYS A 284 -15.55 1.01 -16.71
N PHE A 285 -15.64 0.20 -17.78
CA PHE A 285 -14.77 0.34 -18.95
C PHE A 285 -14.99 1.67 -19.68
N SER A 286 -16.25 2.07 -19.86
CA SER A 286 -16.61 3.37 -20.42
C SER A 286 -16.79 4.39 -19.28
N ARG A 287 -15.72 5.15 -18.99
CA ARG A 287 -15.78 6.22 -17.99
C ARG A 287 -16.49 7.44 -18.60
N LYS A 288 -17.61 7.86 -17.99
CA LYS A 288 -18.27 9.12 -18.33
C LYS A 288 -17.31 10.26 -18.00
N ARG A 289 -16.96 11.06 -19.01
CA ARG A 289 -16.26 12.33 -18.79
C ARG A 289 -17.30 13.31 -18.23
N PRO A 290 -16.98 14.10 -17.18
CA PRO A 290 -17.86 15.18 -16.77
C PRO A 290 -18.15 16.08 -17.98
N ASN A 291 -19.37 16.61 -18.05
CA ASN A 291 -19.66 17.64 -19.01
C ASN A 291 -18.98 18.91 -18.47
N ASP A 292 -18.09 19.52 -19.25
CA ASP A 292 -17.61 20.86 -18.91
C ASP A 292 -18.73 21.82 -19.29
N ASP A 293 -19.36 22.44 -18.30
CA ASP A 293 -20.39 23.47 -18.49
C ASP A 293 -19.76 24.85 -18.79
N GLU A 294 -18.42 24.94 -18.74
CA GLU A 294 -17.59 26.15 -18.90
C GLU A 294 -17.34 26.55 -20.38
N GLY A 295 -18.17 26.10 -21.32
CA GLY A 295 -17.98 26.37 -22.75
C GLY A 295 -19.28 26.55 -23.52
N ASP A 296 -19.17 27.05 -24.75
CA ASP A 296 -20.33 27.29 -25.62
C ASP A 296 -21.12 26.00 -25.87
N ILE A 297 -22.37 25.99 -25.41
CA ILE A 297 -23.26 24.85 -25.54
C ILE A 297 -23.80 24.80 -26.98
N THR A 298 -23.20 23.94 -27.80
CA THR A 298 -23.58 23.74 -29.22
C THR A 298 -24.75 22.76 -29.43
N TYR A 299 -25.45 22.34 -28.38
CA TYR A 299 -26.48 21.29 -28.44
C TYR A 299 -27.74 21.66 -27.65
N ILE A 300 -28.90 21.18 -28.13
CA ILE A 300 -30.20 21.38 -27.46
C ILE A 300 -30.59 20.16 -26.61
N ASN A 301 -30.23 18.95 -27.04
CA ASN A 301 -30.53 17.70 -26.33
C ASN A 301 -29.30 16.80 -26.17
N GLU A 302 -29.38 15.79 -25.30
CA GLU A 302 -28.26 14.88 -25.01
C GLU A 302 -27.85 14.04 -26.24
N HIS A 303 -28.81 13.68 -27.10
CA HIS A 303 -28.52 12.93 -28.32
C HIS A 303 -27.70 13.76 -29.32
N ASN A 304 -28.05 15.04 -29.47
CA ASN A 304 -27.37 16.03 -30.29
C ASN A 304 -25.97 16.29 -29.71
N ARG A 305 -25.79 16.36 -28.38
CA ARG A 305 -24.47 16.43 -27.76
C ARG A 305 -23.57 15.26 -28.14
N VAL A 306 -24.09 14.03 -28.06
CA VAL A 306 -23.34 12.82 -28.44
C VAL A 306 -23.03 12.81 -29.93
N PHE A 307 -23.96 13.29 -30.76
CA PHE A 307 -23.78 13.44 -32.20
C PHE A 307 -22.70 14.48 -32.53
N ASN A 308 -22.79 15.69 -31.99
CA ASN A 308 -21.79 16.75 -32.14
C ASN A 308 -20.42 16.28 -31.64
N LYS A 309 -20.35 15.55 -30.53
CA LYS A 309 -19.11 14.92 -30.05
C LYS A 309 -18.56 13.86 -31.00
N LYS A 310 -19.42 13.15 -31.75
CA LYS A 310 -18.99 12.21 -32.79
C LYS A 310 -18.41 12.99 -33.97
N ILE A 311 -19.12 14.00 -34.47
CA ILE A 311 -18.65 14.87 -35.56
C ILE A 311 -17.31 15.51 -35.19
N ALA A 312 -17.19 16.04 -33.97
CA ALA A 312 -15.99 16.68 -33.49
C ALA A 312 -14.75 15.77 -33.58
N ARG A 313 -14.88 14.48 -33.23
CA ARG A 313 -13.75 13.52 -33.33
C ARG A 313 -13.21 13.34 -34.74
N TYR A 314 -14.07 13.47 -35.76
CA TYR A 314 -13.68 13.23 -37.16
C TYR A 314 -13.30 14.52 -37.89
N TYR A 315 -14.01 15.61 -37.62
CA TYR A 315 -13.94 16.82 -38.44
C TYR A 315 -13.18 17.98 -37.80
N ASP A 316 -13.04 18.03 -36.47
CA ASP A 316 -12.37 19.17 -35.80
C ASP A 316 -10.94 19.37 -36.27
N LYS A 317 -10.25 18.29 -36.65
CA LYS A 317 -8.91 18.37 -37.22
C LYS A 317 -8.87 19.17 -38.53
N TYR A 318 -9.96 19.18 -39.30
CA TYR A 318 -10.05 19.83 -40.61
C TYR A 318 -10.82 21.15 -40.56
N THR A 319 -11.66 21.37 -39.54
CA THR A 319 -12.50 22.57 -39.41
C THR A 319 -11.99 23.57 -38.37
N ALA A 320 -10.78 23.35 -37.82
CA ALA A 320 -10.17 24.22 -36.81
C ALA A 320 -10.04 25.67 -37.29
N GLU A 321 -9.63 25.89 -38.55
CA GLU A 321 -9.51 27.23 -39.13
C GLU A 321 -10.87 27.92 -39.26
N ILE A 322 -11.87 27.20 -39.76
CA ILE A 322 -13.24 27.72 -39.88
C ILE A 322 -13.79 28.12 -38.52
N ARG A 323 -13.56 27.30 -37.49
CA ARG A 323 -13.96 27.60 -36.10
C ARG A 323 -13.26 28.84 -35.57
N ALA A 324 -11.95 28.96 -35.74
CA ALA A 324 -11.19 30.13 -35.33
C ALA A 324 -11.64 31.41 -36.06
N SER A 325 -12.02 31.31 -37.33
CA SER A 325 -12.58 32.44 -38.10
C SER A 325 -13.96 32.86 -37.59
N PHE A 326 -14.81 31.91 -37.15
CA PHE A 326 -16.07 32.23 -36.49
C PHE A 326 -15.83 32.92 -35.14
N GLU A 327 -14.89 32.43 -34.34
CA GLU A 327 -14.53 33.03 -33.04
C GLU A 327 -13.87 34.41 -33.20
N ARG A 328 -13.13 34.64 -34.30
CA ARG A 328 -12.53 35.93 -34.66
C ARG A 328 -13.54 36.92 -35.27
N GLY A 329 -14.76 36.48 -35.59
CA GLY A 329 -15.80 37.32 -36.18
C GLY A 329 -15.65 37.49 -37.69
N THR A 330 -15.71 36.38 -38.43
CA THR A 330 -15.96 36.30 -39.90
C THR A 330 -15.21 37.33 -40.77
N ALA A 331 -13.99 37.69 -40.39
CA ALA A 331 -13.09 38.45 -41.25
C ALA A 331 -12.33 37.44 -42.12
N LEU A 332 -12.71 37.37 -43.39
CA LEU A 332 -11.98 36.67 -44.46
C LEU A 332 -10.71 37.42 -44.82
#